data_AF-A0A134DIC9-F1
#
_entry.id   AF-A0A134DIC9-F1
#
_cell.length_a   1.000
_cell.length_b   1.000
_cell.length_c   1.000
_cell.angle_alpha   90.00
_cell.angle_beta   90.00
_cell.angle_gamma   90.00
#
_symmetry.space_group_name_H-M   'P 1'
#
loop_
_entity.id
_entity.type
_entity.pdbx_description
1 polymer ?
#
loop_
_entity_poly.entity_id
_entity_poly.type
_entity_poly.pdbx_seq_one_letter_code
_entity_poly.pdbx_strand_id
1 'polypeptide(L)'
;MDISKRGFRGLLTVAAAGAMVVGLSACSGGSEPAGTGSAAAGSDTITVGFVAVGPEGGWRNANEQAIKDAFTKDAGFDLKYAPAASPSDQKSQLDAFSTFVNDEVDVILLTATEASGWEDELKKAKEAEIPVILLDRGVDAPSDLYVTRIAPDNTQVAKSVGEWAATTFPSGANYFVLEGVPGLSVVNERNEGFDAAISGKSGWNKVGAQTANWKTDEGKSVIETVLKANNNNIQFIFAQNDEMGIGAAQAVTAAGLKPGTDVKIATIDGTKGALEALAKGDLSFVAQYNPFFGTDAVDAVKKALAGETVDSTIIVKSATFDSPEAAQTALDEGLGF
;
A
#
# COMPACT_ATOMS: atom_id res chain seq x y z
N MET A 1 55.78 10.86 6.72
CA MET A 1 57.25 10.93 6.60
C MET A 1 57.68 9.85 5.64
N ASP A 2 58.23 10.30 4.52
CA ASP A 2 58.70 9.57 3.35
C ASP A 2 59.84 8.59 3.67
N ILE A 3 60.05 7.59 2.79
CA ILE A 3 61.34 7.21 2.18
C ILE A 3 61.16 6.00 1.22
N SER A 4 61.07 6.33 -0.07
CA SER A 4 61.70 5.76 -1.30
C SER A 4 61.95 4.24 -1.45
N LYS A 5 61.36 3.58 -2.46
CA LYS A 5 61.84 3.29 -3.85
C LYS A 5 63.07 2.37 -4.00
N ARG A 6 62.90 1.30 -4.80
CA ARG A 6 63.83 0.86 -5.87
C ARG A 6 63.11 -0.06 -6.86
N GLY A 7 63.18 0.28 -8.15
CA GLY A 7 62.67 -0.51 -9.25
C GLY A 7 63.76 -1.28 -10.00
N PHE A 8 63.35 -2.15 -10.92
CA PHE A 8 64.21 -2.61 -12.01
C PHE A 8 63.36 -2.88 -13.27
N ARG A 9 63.77 -2.26 -14.38
CA ARG A 9 63.21 -2.37 -15.73
C ARG A 9 64.07 -3.36 -16.53
N GLY A 10 63.44 -4.14 -17.40
CA GLY A 10 64.12 -4.87 -18.48
C GLY A 10 63.17 -5.05 -19.66
N LEU A 11 63.32 -4.20 -20.68
CA LEU A 11 62.73 -4.32 -22.02
C LEU A 11 63.60 -5.26 -22.87
N LEU A 12 62.99 -6.08 -23.74
CA LEU A 12 63.62 -6.51 -24.99
C LEU A 12 62.54 -6.83 -26.04
N THR A 13 62.48 -5.93 -27.03
CA THR A 13 61.77 -6.02 -28.32
C THR A 13 62.60 -6.82 -29.33
N VAL A 14 61.95 -7.66 -30.15
CA VAL A 14 62.42 -8.01 -31.51
C VAL A 14 61.21 -8.09 -32.44
N ALA A 15 61.34 -7.45 -33.61
CA ALA A 15 60.37 -7.37 -34.70
C ALA A 15 60.87 -8.16 -35.93
N ALA A 16 59.94 -8.64 -36.78
CA ALA A 16 60.04 -8.84 -38.24
C ALA A 16 58.75 -9.56 -38.72
N ALA A 17 57.85 -8.98 -39.53
CA ALA A 17 57.91 -8.57 -40.95
C ALA A 17 57.59 -9.70 -41.96
N GLY A 18 56.50 -9.52 -42.73
CA GLY A 18 56.44 -9.88 -44.16
C GLY A 18 55.43 -10.96 -44.60
N ALA A 19 54.38 -10.56 -45.32
CA ALA A 19 54.14 -10.88 -46.75
C ALA A 19 52.63 -10.92 -47.11
N MET A 20 52.22 -10.00 -48.01
CA MET A 20 50.97 -10.05 -48.76
C MET A 20 51.05 -11.13 -49.84
N VAL A 21 49.98 -11.93 -50.00
CA VAL A 21 49.68 -12.65 -51.24
C VAL A 21 48.21 -12.43 -51.59
N VAL A 22 47.98 -11.82 -52.75
CA VAL A 22 46.66 -11.72 -53.41
C VAL A 22 46.53 -12.91 -54.35
N GLY A 23 45.45 -13.67 -54.22
CA GLY A 23 45.05 -14.72 -55.17
C GLY A 23 43.55 -14.65 -55.43
N LEU A 24 43.18 -14.31 -56.66
CA LEU A 24 41.82 -14.37 -57.22
C LEU A 24 41.60 -15.70 -57.94
N SER A 25 40.31 -16.05 -58.09
CA SER A 25 39.70 -17.18 -58.84
C SER A 25 39.45 -18.44 -58.00
N ALA A 26 38.39 -19.24 -58.11
CA ALA A 26 37.04 -19.17 -58.68
C ALA A 26 36.41 -20.58 -58.46
N CYS A 27 35.17 -20.65 -57.96
CA CYS A 27 34.15 -21.71 -58.12
C CYS A 27 34.46 -23.20 -57.82
N SER A 28 33.94 -23.70 -56.69
CA SER A 28 33.03 -24.88 -56.58
C SER A 28 32.48 -24.86 -55.14
N GLY A 29 31.19 -24.64 -54.85
CA GLY A 29 30.08 -25.51 -55.17
C GLY A 29 29.60 -26.24 -53.90
N GLY A 30 28.69 -25.62 -53.14
CA GLY A 30 27.86 -26.28 -52.11
C GLY A 30 28.15 -25.90 -50.65
N SER A 31 27.48 -24.87 -50.13
CA SER A 31 27.41 -24.59 -48.68
C SER A 31 25.98 -24.25 -48.31
N GLU A 32 25.50 -24.89 -47.23
CA GLU A 32 24.18 -24.77 -46.61
C GLU A 32 23.84 -23.31 -46.24
N PRO A 33 22.55 -22.94 -46.22
CA PRO A 33 22.16 -21.58 -45.87
C PRO A 33 22.43 -21.32 -44.38
N ALA A 34 23.13 -20.20 -44.14
CA ALA A 34 23.33 -19.63 -42.83
C ALA A 34 21.96 -19.37 -42.16
N GLY A 35 21.69 -20.11 -41.09
CA GLY A 35 20.66 -19.74 -40.13
C GLY A 35 21.07 -18.43 -39.47
N THR A 36 20.35 -17.35 -39.78
CA THR A 36 20.35 -16.13 -38.98
C THR A 36 19.85 -16.50 -37.60
N GLY A 37 20.78 -16.79 -36.69
CA GLY A 37 20.50 -16.81 -35.26
C GLY A 37 20.04 -15.43 -34.87
N SER A 38 18.72 -15.25 -34.80
CA SER A 38 18.12 -14.18 -34.03
C SER A 38 18.65 -14.38 -32.61
N ALA A 39 19.63 -13.58 -32.21
CA ALA A 39 19.88 -13.34 -30.81
C ALA A 39 18.55 -12.86 -30.23
N ALA A 40 17.85 -13.72 -29.50
CA ALA A 40 16.82 -13.25 -28.59
C ALA A 40 17.54 -12.27 -27.67
N ALA A 41 17.28 -10.98 -27.84
CA ALA A 41 17.59 -9.99 -26.83
C ALA A 41 16.85 -10.46 -25.58
N GLY A 42 17.58 -11.00 -24.61
CA GLY A 42 17.05 -11.12 -23.26
C GLY A 42 16.76 -9.71 -22.82
N SER A 43 15.50 -9.31 -22.76
CA SER A 43 15.13 -8.08 -22.10
C SER A 43 15.40 -8.31 -20.63
N ASP A 44 16.48 -7.71 -20.11
CA ASP A 44 16.74 -7.70 -18.66
C ASP A 44 15.53 -7.04 -17.99
N THR A 45 14.73 -7.85 -17.29
CA THR A 45 13.56 -7.40 -16.54
C THR A 45 14.01 -6.75 -15.26
N ILE A 46 13.33 -5.69 -14.84
CA ILE A 46 13.56 -5.03 -13.55
C ILE A 46 13.11 -5.99 -12.44
N THR A 47 14.01 -6.40 -11.56
CA THR A 47 13.74 -7.26 -10.41
C THR A 47 13.18 -6.41 -9.27
N VAL A 48 11.97 -6.72 -8.83
CA VAL A 48 11.25 -5.95 -7.80
C VAL A 48 11.03 -6.81 -6.58
N GLY A 49 11.62 -6.45 -5.43
CA GLY A 49 11.32 -7.08 -4.15
C GLY A 49 10.06 -6.45 -3.54
N PHE A 50 8.97 -7.21 -3.35
CA PHE A 50 7.77 -6.71 -2.68
C PHE A 50 7.62 -7.34 -1.30
N VAL A 51 7.99 -6.55 -0.27
CA VAL A 51 7.79 -6.84 1.14
C VAL A 51 6.36 -6.45 1.51
N ALA A 52 5.49 -7.45 1.59
CA ALA A 52 4.05 -7.29 1.70
C ALA A 52 3.52 -7.73 3.07
N VAL A 53 2.29 -7.36 3.41
CA VAL A 53 1.66 -7.76 4.68
C VAL A 53 1.07 -9.17 4.55
N GLY A 54 0.58 -9.53 3.36
CA GLY A 54 -0.26 -10.69 3.16
C GLY A 54 -1.72 -10.42 3.52
N PRO A 55 -2.58 -11.45 3.49
CA PRO A 55 -4.02 -11.27 3.61
C PRO A 55 -4.43 -10.76 5.01
N GLU A 56 -5.13 -9.61 5.03
CA GLU A 56 -5.59 -8.92 6.25
C GLU A 56 -7.01 -8.32 6.09
N GLY A 57 -7.75 -8.70 5.04
CA GLY A 57 -9.09 -8.17 4.76
C GLY A 57 -9.30 -7.88 3.28
N GLY A 58 -10.51 -7.47 2.91
CA GLY A 58 -10.87 -7.20 1.51
C GLY A 58 -9.95 -6.15 0.88
N TRP A 59 -9.70 -5.06 1.61
CA TRP A 59 -8.85 -3.96 1.15
C TRP A 59 -7.41 -4.40 0.83
N ARG A 60 -6.76 -5.08 1.78
CA ARG A 60 -5.37 -5.54 1.60
C ARG A 60 -5.24 -6.52 0.44
N ASN A 61 -6.19 -7.45 0.33
CA ASN A 61 -6.21 -8.43 -0.77
C ASN A 61 -6.34 -7.72 -2.13
N ALA A 62 -7.23 -6.75 -2.25
CA ALA A 62 -7.41 -5.99 -3.49
C ALA A 62 -6.14 -5.20 -3.85
N ASN A 63 -5.52 -4.54 -2.86
CA ASN A 63 -4.30 -3.76 -3.08
C ASN A 63 -3.12 -4.63 -3.52
N GLU A 64 -2.79 -5.69 -2.78
CA GLU A 64 -1.66 -6.56 -3.12
C GLU A 64 -1.85 -7.25 -4.47
N GLN A 65 -3.10 -7.62 -4.80
CA GLN A 65 -3.42 -8.15 -6.12
C GLN A 65 -3.21 -7.10 -7.22
N ALA A 66 -3.65 -5.86 -7.01
CA ALA A 66 -3.42 -4.76 -7.95
C ALA A 66 -1.93 -4.48 -8.20
N ILE A 67 -1.09 -4.56 -7.16
CA ILE A 67 0.37 -4.47 -7.31
C ILE A 67 0.89 -5.65 -8.15
N LYS A 68 0.51 -6.87 -7.83
CA LYS A 68 0.95 -8.07 -8.57
C LYS A 68 0.54 -8.03 -10.05
N ASP A 69 -0.65 -7.51 -10.35
CA ASP A 69 -1.15 -7.39 -11.72
C ASP A 69 -0.45 -6.26 -12.50
N ALA A 70 0.11 -5.27 -11.82
CA ALA A 70 0.90 -4.19 -12.45
C ALA A 70 2.35 -4.60 -12.70
N PHE A 71 2.96 -5.39 -11.81
CA PHE A 71 4.36 -5.81 -11.87
C PHE A 71 4.51 -7.21 -12.48
N THR A 72 4.24 -7.33 -13.78
CA THR A 72 4.33 -8.58 -14.53
C THR A 72 5.56 -8.63 -15.43
N LYS A 73 5.95 -9.84 -15.85
CA LYS A 73 7.04 -10.04 -16.81
C LYS A 73 6.77 -9.36 -18.15
N ASP A 74 5.51 -9.38 -18.61
CA ASP A 74 5.09 -8.71 -19.85
C ASP A 74 5.21 -7.17 -19.74
N ALA A 75 5.08 -6.63 -18.52
CA ALA A 75 5.33 -5.23 -18.21
C ALA A 75 6.82 -4.90 -17.97
N GLY A 76 7.71 -5.89 -18.09
CA GLY A 76 9.16 -5.75 -17.92
C GLY A 76 9.66 -5.94 -16.49
N PHE A 77 8.85 -6.54 -15.60
CA PHE A 77 9.19 -6.72 -14.18
C PHE A 77 9.25 -8.19 -13.76
N ASP A 78 10.25 -8.55 -12.95
CA ASP A 78 10.33 -9.82 -12.23
C ASP A 78 10.02 -9.59 -10.75
N LEU A 79 8.73 -9.65 -10.38
CA LEU A 79 8.26 -9.42 -9.02
C LEU A 79 8.58 -10.60 -8.11
N LYS A 80 9.37 -10.36 -7.07
CA LYS A 80 9.61 -11.25 -5.93
C LYS A 80 8.65 -10.87 -4.80
N TYR A 81 7.51 -11.55 -4.74
CA TYR A 81 6.50 -11.31 -3.71
C TYR A 81 6.83 -12.04 -2.40
N ALA A 82 6.97 -11.30 -1.30
CA ALA A 82 7.26 -11.81 0.03
C ALA A 82 6.25 -11.26 1.06
N PRO A 83 5.10 -11.92 1.25
CA PRO A 83 4.17 -11.57 2.31
C PRO A 83 4.74 -11.94 3.68
N ALA A 84 4.36 -11.18 4.70
CA ALA A 84 4.63 -11.54 6.09
C ALA A 84 3.99 -12.90 6.43
N ALA A 85 4.58 -13.64 7.38
CA ALA A 85 4.02 -14.93 7.82
C ALA A 85 2.66 -14.77 8.55
N SER A 86 2.44 -13.60 9.13
CA SER A 86 1.14 -13.12 9.60
C SER A 86 1.11 -11.59 9.54
N PRO A 87 -0.08 -10.94 9.57
CA PRO A 87 -0.17 -9.48 9.49
C PRO A 87 0.55 -8.70 10.61
N SER A 88 0.97 -9.37 11.69
CA SER A 88 1.75 -8.79 12.79
C SER A 88 3.20 -9.31 12.85
N ASP A 89 3.65 -10.09 11.87
CA ASP A 89 5.01 -10.66 11.85
C ASP A 89 5.99 -9.73 11.11
N GLN A 90 6.39 -8.67 11.79
CA GLN A 90 7.41 -7.74 11.27
C GLN A 90 8.76 -8.44 11.03
N LYS A 91 9.12 -9.44 11.84
CA LYS A 91 10.41 -10.13 11.70
C LYS A 91 10.54 -10.80 10.34
N SER A 92 9.48 -11.44 9.87
CA SER A 92 9.44 -12.04 8.52
C SER A 92 9.61 -10.99 7.42
N GLN A 93 9.07 -9.77 7.60
CA GLN A 93 9.26 -8.69 6.64
C GLN A 93 10.68 -8.14 6.64
N LEU A 94 11.30 -7.96 7.81
CA LEU A 94 12.70 -7.51 7.92
C LEU A 94 13.66 -8.53 7.28
N ASP A 95 13.39 -9.83 7.45
CA ASP A 95 14.17 -10.89 6.80
C ASP A 95 14.03 -10.88 5.27
N ALA A 96 12.81 -10.71 4.77
CA ALA A 96 12.55 -10.57 3.34
C ALA A 96 13.23 -9.32 2.76
N PHE A 97 13.11 -8.18 3.44
CA PHE A 97 13.74 -6.92 3.06
C PHE A 97 15.27 -7.08 2.98
N SER A 98 15.88 -7.63 4.03
CA SER A 98 17.33 -7.91 4.08
C SER A 98 17.76 -8.84 2.95
N THR A 99 16.96 -9.87 2.65
CA THR A 99 17.21 -10.78 1.52
C THR A 99 17.20 -10.03 0.20
N PHE A 100 16.22 -9.16 -0.06
CA PHE A 100 16.17 -8.36 -1.28
C PHE A 100 17.35 -7.40 -1.43
N VAL A 101 17.82 -6.82 -0.32
CA VAL A 101 19.05 -6.00 -0.35
C VAL A 101 20.27 -6.85 -0.71
N ASN A 102 20.42 -8.03 -0.11
CA ASN A 102 21.56 -8.92 -0.39
C ASN A 102 21.51 -9.53 -1.79
N ASP A 103 20.32 -9.76 -2.33
CA ASP A 103 20.09 -10.26 -3.68
C ASP A 103 20.22 -9.16 -4.74
N GLU A 104 20.53 -7.92 -4.34
CA GLU A 104 20.73 -6.76 -5.21
C GLU A 104 19.54 -6.54 -6.17
N VAL A 105 18.31 -6.62 -5.66
CA VAL A 105 17.12 -6.28 -6.46
C VAL A 105 17.18 -4.81 -6.90
N ASP A 106 16.56 -4.48 -8.04
CA ASP A 106 16.60 -3.12 -8.58
C ASP A 106 15.79 -2.14 -7.72
N VAL A 107 14.72 -2.60 -7.06
CA VAL A 107 13.85 -1.76 -6.23
C VAL A 107 13.09 -2.60 -5.20
N ILE A 108 12.80 -2.00 -4.04
CA ILE A 108 11.96 -2.60 -3.00
C ILE A 108 10.65 -1.83 -2.87
N LEU A 109 9.53 -2.56 -2.97
CA LEU A 109 8.21 -2.10 -2.55
C LEU A 109 7.96 -2.58 -1.12
N LEU A 110 7.52 -1.69 -0.23
CA LEU A 110 7.28 -2.01 1.17
C LEU A 110 5.89 -1.58 1.62
N THR A 111 5.11 -2.53 2.10
CA THR A 111 3.95 -2.27 2.98
C THR A 111 4.29 -2.79 4.37
N ALA A 112 4.51 -1.88 5.31
CA ALA A 112 4.96 -2.25 6.65
C ALA A 112 3.84 -2.82 7.54
N THR A 113 4.09 -3.94 8.24
CA THR A 113 3.18 -4.47 9.27
C THR A 113 3.17 -3.59 10.52
N GLU A 114 4.27 -2.88 10.78
CA GLU A 114 4.46 -1.97 11.92
C GLU A 114 5.13 -0.68 11.43
N ALA A 115 4.77 0.48 11.97
CA ALA A 115 5.39 1.75 11.54
C ALA A 115 6.86 1.86 11.99
N SER A 116 7.16 1.45 13.21
CA SER A 116 8.51 1.54 13.80
C SER A 116 9.43 0.40 13.38
N GLY A 117 10.75 0.54 13.56
CA GLY A 117 11.71 -0.56 13.42
C GLY A 117 12.32 -0.76 12.03
N TRP A 118 12.16 0.20 11.12
CA TRP A 118 12.64 0.10 9.73
C TRP A 118 13.93 0.88 9.44
N GLU A 119 14.38 1.75 10.35
CA GLU A 119 15.45 2.71 10.07
C GLU A 119 16.75 2.03 9.63
N ASP A 120 17.14 0.92 10.28
CA ASP A 120 18.39 0.21 9.96
C ASP A 120 18.31 -0.50 8.60
N GLU A 121 17.20 -1.16 8.28
CA GLU A 121 16.96 -1.81 6.99
C GLU A 121 16.92 -0.81 5.84
N LEU A 122 16.24 0.32 6.03
CA LEU A 122 16.17 1.36 5.01
C LEU A 122 17.55 2.03 4.77
N LYS A 123 18.36 2.19 5.82
CA LYS A 123 19.77 2.62 5.65
C LYS A 123 20.57 1.63 4.82
N LYS A 124 20.44 0.32 5.06
CA LYS A 124 21.11 -0.72 4.25
C LYS A 124 20.70 -0.65 2.79
N ALA A 125 19.40 -0.48 2.49
CA ALA A 125 18.94 -0.32 1.11
C ALA A 125 19.53 0.95 0.46
N LYS A 126 19.53 2.07 1.19
CA LYS A 126 20.13 3.33 0.72
C LYS A 126 21.64 3.21 0.46
N GLU A 127 22.38 2.52 1.33
CA GLU A 127 23.81 2.24 1.16
C GLU A 127 24.10 1.33 -0.05
N ALA A 128 23.18 0.41 -0.36
CA ALA A 128 23.21 -0.43 -1.55
C ALA A 128 22.66 0.25 -2.82
N GLU A 129 22.27 1.53 -2.73
CA GLU A 129 21.66 2.30 -3.83
C GLU A 129 20.34 1.71 -4.37
N ILE A 130 19.63 0.93 -3.54
CA ILE A 130 18.34 0.33 -3.88
C ILE A 130 17.20 1.27 -3.45
N PRO A 131 16.43 1.86 -4.37
CA PRO A 131 15.28 2.68 -4.01
C PRO A 131 14.22 1.88 -3.26
N VAL A 132 13.62 2.50 -2.25
CA VAL A 132 12.48 1.95 -1.50
C VAL A 132 11.25 2.79 -1.75
N ILE A 133 10.14 2.15 -2.13
CA ILE A 133 8.83 2.80 -2.30
C ILE A 133 7.87 2.21 -1.27
N LEU A 134 7.29 3.09 -0.46
CA LEU A 134 6.28 2.70 0.52
C LEU A 134 4.91 2.63 -0.16
N LEU A 135 4.16 1.57 0.14
CA LEU A 135 2.82 1.35 -0.37
C LEU A 135 1.84 1.29 0.80
N ASP A 136 0.79 2.13 0.73
CA ASP A 136 -0.24 2.30 1.75
C ASP A 136 0.27 2.82 3.10
N ARG A 137 1.00 1.99 3.84
CA ARG A 137 1.44 2.27 5.22
C ARG A 137 2.77 3.00 5.24
N GLY A 138 2.84 4.05 6.05
CA GLY A 138 4.09 4.75 6.36
C GLY A 138 4.93 4.03 7.42
N VAL A 139 6.17 4.50 7.57
CA VAL A 139 7.15 4.04 8.57
C VAL A 139 7.68 5.23 9.38
N ASP A 140 8.08 4.98 10.63
CA ASP A 140 8.71 5.95 11.53
C ASP A 140 10.21 6.01 11.23
N ALA A 141 10.56 6.60 10.09
CA ALA A 141 11.94 6.77 9.66
C ALA A 141 12.11 8.12 8.94
N PRO A 142 13.35 8.67 8.90
CA PRO A 142 13.64 9.87 8.11
C PRO A 142 13.20 9.72 6.65
N SER A 143 12.57 10.75 6.11
CA SER A 143 11.97 10.71 4.76
C SER A 143 12.99 10.60 3.63
N ASP A 144 14.27 10.82 3.90
CA ASP A 144 15.36 10.64 2.94
C ASP A 144 15.82 9.17 2.81
N LEU A 145 15.21 8.24 3.55
CA LEU A 145 15.51 6.80 3.49
C LEU A 145 14.59 6.02 2.54
N TYR A 146 13.59 6.67 1.94
CA TYR A 146 12.72 6.10 0.91
C TYR A 146 12.41 7.16 -0.15
N VAL A 147 12.00 6.72 -1.33
CA VAL A 147 11.74 7.59 -2.48
C VAL A 147 10.40 8.30 -2.34
N THR A 148 9.36 7.53 -2.05
CA THR A 148 7.99 8.04 -1.96
C THR A 148 7.10 7.10 -1.15
N ARG A 149 5.98 7.61 -0.67
CA ARG A 149 4.83 6.83 -0.22
C ARG A 149 3.66 7.00 -1.17
N ILE A 150 3.10 5.89 -1.64
CA ILE A 150 1.93 5.86 -2.52
C ILE A 150 0.75 5.33 -1.71
N ALA A 151 -0.24 6.20 -1.49
CA ALA A 151 -1.43 5.88 -0.72
C ALA A 151 -2.53 6.91 -0.99
N PRO A 152 -3.80 6.59 -0.76
CA PRO A 152 -4.79 7.62 -0.49
C PRO A 152 -4.47 8.36 0.82
N ASP A 153 -5.02 9.56 1.00
CA ASP A 153 -4.80 10.39 2.19
C ASP A 153 -5.77 10.01 3.31
N ASN A 154 -5.31 9.20 4.28
CA ASN A 154 -6.15 8.78 5.42
C ASN A 154 -6.67 9.95 6.26
N THR A 155 -5.86 10.99 6.46
CA THR A 155 -6.25 12.17 7.25
C THR A 155 -7.39 12.88 6.54
N GLN A 156 -7.29 13.12 5.24
CA GLN A 156 -8.34 13.77 4.46
C GLN A 156 -9.59 12.87 4.31
N VAL A 157 -9.41 11.56 4.14
CA VAL A 157 -10.52 10.58 4.07
C VAL A 157 -11.29 10.55 5.39
N ALA A 158 -10.62 10.42 6.53
CA ALA A 158 -11.30 10.41 7.83
C ALA A 158 -11.86 11.78 8.22
N LYS A 159 -11.22 12.87 7.80
CA LYS A 159 -11.79 14.22 7.92
C LYS A 159 -13.13 14.33 7.20
N SER A 160 -13.27 13.74 6.02
CA SER A 160 -14.55 13.73 5.29
C SER A 160 -15.66 12.99 6.06
N VAL A 161 -15.32 11.90 6.77
CA VAL A 161 -16.24 11.20 7.66
C VAL A 161 -16.71 12.12 8.79
N GLY A 162 -15.77 12.82 9.44
CA GLY A 162 -16.11 13.76 10.51
C GLY A 162 -16.91 14.98 10.04
N GLU A 163 -16.64 15.50 8.84
CA GLU A 163 -17.40 16.61 8.23
C GLU A 163 -18.84 16.20 7.90
N TRP A 164 -19.02 14.99 7.34
CA TRP A 164 -20.34 14.40 7.12
C TRP A 164 -21.08 14.20 8.46
N ALA A 165 -20.38 13.67 9.48
CA ALA A 165 -20.98 13.40 10.78
C ALA A 165 -21.37 14.73 11.48
N ALA A 166 -20.54 15.77 11.41
CA ALA A 166 -20.83 17.10 11.92
C ALA A 166 -22.06 17.76 11.25
N THR A 167 -22.26 17.50 9.96
CA THR A 167 -23.43 17.98 9.22
C THR A 167 -24.69 17.20 9.61
N THR A 168 -24.55 15.88 9.80
CA THR A 168 -25.64 14.98 10.20
C THR A 168 -26.11 15.24 11.63
N PHE A 169 -25.19 15.61 12.52
CA PHE A 169 -25.45 15.88 13.94
C PHE A 169 -25.04 17.31 14.32
N PRO A 170 -25.81 18.34 13.89
CA PRO A 170 -25.46 19.74 14.14
C PRO A 170 -25.45 20.10 15.63
N SER A 171 -26.19 19.35 16.45
CA SER A 171 -26.22 19.50 17.92
C SER A 171 -25.27 18.55 18.65
N GLY A 172 -24.48 17.76 17.91
CA GLY A 172 -23.62 16.70 18.44
C GLY A 172 -24.32 15.35 18.68
N ALA A 173 -23.53 14.37 19.11
CA ALA A 173 -23.93 12.98 19.28
C ALA A 173 -23.08 12.28 20.35
N ASN A 174 -23.65 11.27 21.01
CA ASN A 174 -22.84 10.24 21.67
C ASN A 174 -22.29 9.30 20.60
N TYR A 175 -20.97 9.19 20.51
CA TYR A 175 -20.34 8.40 19.47
C TYR A 175 -19.27 7.46 19.99
N PHE A 176 -19.02 6.39 19.24
CA PHE A 176 -17.96 5.42 19.50
C PHE A 176 -17.08 5.25 18.26
N VAL A 177 -15.78 5.00 18.46
CA VAL A 177 -14.83 4.74 17.37
C VAL A 177 -14.37 3.28 17.43
N LEU A 178 -14.59 2.52 16.35
CA LEU A 178 -13.92 1.24 16.14
C LEU A 178 -12.61 1.49 15.43
N GLU A 179 -11.52 1.25 16.15
CA GLU A 179 -10.17 1.45 15.63
C GLU A 179 -9.62 0.18 15.00
N GLY A 180 -8.64 0.36 14.12
CA GLY A 180 -7.87 -0.74 13.57
C GLY A 180 -6.84 -1.34 14.50
N VAL A 181 -5.91 -2.09 13.91
CA VAL A 181 -4.76 -2.65 14.61
C VAL A 181 -3.89 -1.52 15.19
N PRO A 182 -3.66 -1.49 16.51
CA PRO A 182 -2.82 -0.47 17.14
C PRO A 182 -1.39 -0.47 16.57
N GLY A 183 -0.77 0.71 16.47
CA GLY A 183 0.61 0.86 15.98
C GLY A 183 0.74 1.12 14.48
N LEU A 184 -0.35 0.99 13.71
CA LEU A 184 -0.36 1.32 12.28
C LEU A 184 -0.46 2.83 12.04
N SER A 185 0.34 3.34 11.10
CA SER A 185 0.29 4.74 10.64
C SER A 185 -1.12 5.16 10.19
N VAL A 186 -1.82 4.29 9.45
CA VAL A 186 -3.18 4.57 8.94
C VAL A 186 -4.21 4.75 10.06
N VAL A 187 -4.07 4.08 11.20
CA VAL A 187 -4.97 4.25 12.36
C VAL A 187 -4.77 5.62 12.97
N ASN A 188 -3.52 6.05 13.11
CA ASN A 188 -3.16 7.37 13.64
C ASN A 188 -3.67 8.49 12.72
N GLU A 189 -3.47 8.36 11.41
CA GLU A 189 -3.93 9.32 10.39
C GLU A 189 -5.47 9.43 10.36
N ARG A 190 -6.18 8.29 10.43
CA ARG A 190 -7.65 8.26 10.48
C ARG A 190 -8.18 8.94 11.75
N ASN A 191 -7.52 8.71 12.89
CA ASN A 191 -7.86 9.39 14.14
C ASN A 191 -7.63 10.91 14.05
N GLU A 192 -6.47 11.34 13.55
CA GLU A 192 -6.14 12.75 13.36
C GLU A 192 -7.18 13.45 12.48
N GLY A 193 -7.49 12.87 11.33
CA GLY A 193 -8.44 13.44 10.38
C GLY A 193 -9.84 13.60 10.97
N PHE A 194 -10.35 12.54 11.60
CA PHE A 194 -11.67 12.57 12.23
C PHE A 194 -11.73 13.56 13.39
N ASP A 195 -10.76 13.50 14.32
CA ASP A 195 -10.71 14.39 15.47
C ASP A 195 -10.60 15.86 15.06
N ALA A 196 -9.79 16.17 14.03
CA ALA A 196 -9.69 17.52 13.48
C ALA A 196 -11.03 18.05 12.92
N ALA A 197 -11.83 17.19 12.29
CA ALA A 197 -13.12 17.56 11.72
C ALA A 197 -14.17 17.91 12.79
N ILE A 198 -14.14 17.24 13.94
CA ILE A 198 -15.12 17.45 15.03
C ILE A 198 -14.60 18.34 16.16
N SER A 199 -13.30 18.67 16.18
CA SER A 199 -12.68 19.52 17.19
C SER A 199 -13.38 20.87 17.31
N GLY A 200 -13.62 21.31 18.55
CA GLY A 200 -14.31 22.56 18.86
C GLY A 200 -15.82 22.57 18.63
N LYS A 201 -16.44 21.49 18.14
CA LYS A 201 -17.90 21.38 18.00
C LYS A 201 -18.55 21.00 19.33
N SER A 202 -19.58 21.73 19.73
CA SER A 202 -20.34 21.45 20.96
C SER A 202 -21.22 20.21 20.83
N GLY A 203 -21.44 19.49 21.93
CA GLY A 203 -22.39 18.37 22.02
C GLY A 203 -21.85 17.03 21.52
N TRP A 204 -20.62 16.97 21.03
CA TRP A 204 -19.94 15.73 20.67
C TRP A 204 -19.35 15.05 21.90
N ASN A 205 -19.82 13.84 22.21
CA ASN A 205 -19.35 13.07 23.37
C ASN A 205 -18.81 11.71 22.92
N LYS A 206 -17.49 11.52 23.05
CA LYS A 206 -16.83 10.24 22.74
C LYS A 206 -17.10 9.26 23.89
N VAL A 207 -17.98 8.30 23.67
CA VAL A 207 -18.27 7.19 24.59
C VAL A 207 -17.03 6.33 24.80
N GLY A 208 -16.22 6.19 23.75
CA GLY A 208 -14.94 5.50 23.80
C GLY A 208 -14.36 5.27 22.40
N ALA A 209 -13.20 4.63 22.40
CA ALA A 209 -12.60 4.02 21.22
C ALA A 209 -12.04 2.66 21.63
N GLN A 210 -12.16 1.68 20.75
CA GLN A 210 -11.57 0.36 20.96
C GLN A 210 -11.22 -0.28 19.63
N THR A 211 -10.10 -0.98 19.59
CA THR A 211 -9.71 -1.76 18.42
C THR A 211 -10.65 -2.94 18.18
N ALA A 212 -10.93 -3.19 16.90
CA ALA A 212 -11.53 -4.44 16.42
C ALA A 212 -10.67 -5.09 15.32
N ASN A 213 -9.38 -4.71 15.25
CA ASN A 213 -8.35 -5.36 14.43
C ASN A 213 -8.74 -5.58 12.95
N TRP A 214 -9.53 -4.68 12.37
CA TRP A 214 -10.06 -4.79 11.00
C TRP A 214 -11.02 -5.96 10.76
N LYS A 215 -11.56 -6.57 11.82
CA LYS A 215 -12.41 -7.78 11.72
C LYS A 215 -13.87 -7.51 12.04
N THR A 216 -14.75 -8.13 11.27
CA THR A 216 -16.20 -8.04 11.43
C THR A 216 -16.70 -8.64 12.74
N ASP A 217 -16.20 -9.81 13.15
CA ASP A 217 -16.62 -10.50 14.36
C ASP A 217 -16.19 -9.76 15.63
N GLU A 218 -14.98 -9.21 15.65
CA GLU A 218 -14.49 -8.34 16.73
C GLU A 218 -15.28 -7.02 16.75
N GLY A 219 -15.51 -6.39 15.59
CA GLY A 219 -16.31 -5.15 15.50
C GLY A 219 -17.72 -5.33 16.05
N LYS A 220 -18.36 -6.46 15.73
CA LYS A 220 -19.65 -6.84 16.30
C LYS A 220 -19.57 -7.00 17.83
N SER A 221 -18.60 -7.78 18.31
CA SER A 221 -18.44 -8.09 19.74
C SER A 221 -18.20 -6.84 20.60
N VAL A 222 -17.38 -5.91 20.08
CA VAL A 222 -17.13 -4.61 20.71
C VAL A 222 -18.44 -3.81 20.79
N ILE A 223 -19.14 -3.61 19.68
CA ILE A 223 -20.34 -2.77 19.66
C ILE A 223 -21.50 -3.37 20.48
N GLU A 224 -21.66 -4.69 20.51
CA GLU A 224 -22.62 -5.34 21.42
C GLU A 224 -22.35 -4.98 22.88
N THR A 225 -21.08 -4.96 23.29
CA THR A 225 -20.67 -4.60 24.65
C THR A 225 -20.90 -3.12 24.92
N VAL A 226 -20.51 -2.25 24.00
CA VAL A 226 -20.62 -0.79 24.15
C VAL A 226 -22.10 -0.37 24.19
N LEU A 227 -22.96 -0.91 23.32
CA LEU A 227 -24.39 -0.63 23.33
C LEU A 227 -25.03 -1.03 24.67
N LYS A 228 -24.76 -2.25 25.15
CA LYS A 228 -25.26 -2.72 26.46
C LYS A 228 -24.79 -1.83 27.61
N ALA A 229 -23.50 -1.50 27.65
CA ALA A 229 -22.92 -0.68 28.72
C ALA A 229 -23.50 0.74 28.76
N ASN A 230 -24.00 1.25 27.64
CA ASN A 230 -24.52 2.61 27.49
C ASN A 230 -26.06 2.66 27.37
N ASN A 231 -26.77 1.58 27.69
CA ASN A 231 -28.23 1.48 27.54
C ASN A 231 -28.70 1.90 26.14
N ASN A 232 -27.98 1.49 25.10
CA ASN A 232 -28.20 1.85 23.70
C ASN A 232 -28.11 3.35 23.38
N ASN A 233 -27.57 4.19 24.28
CA ASN A 233 -27.41 5.62 24.07
C ASN A 233 -26.16 5.96 23.25
N ILE A 234 -26.14 5.53 22.00
CA ILE A 234 -25.10 5.83 21.01
C ILE A 234 -25.80 6.19 19.71
N GLN A 235 -25.53 7.37 19.16
CA GLN A 235 -26.15 7.83 17.92
C GLN A 235 -25.25 7.62 16.70
N PHE A 236 -23.94 7.57 16.92
CA PHE A 236 -22.96 7.47 15.83
C PHE A 236 -21.84 6.48 16.14
N ILE A 237 -21.47 5.67 15.14
CA ILE A 237 -20.28 4.83 15.18
C ILE A 237 -19.42 5.21 13.98
N PHE A 238 -18.18 5.63 14.24
CA PHE A 238 -17.15 5.68 13.22
C PHE A 238 -16.36 4.38 13.26
N ALA A 239 -16.50 3.54 12.25
CA ALA A 239 -15.61 2.40 12.08
C ALA A 239 -14.51 2.79 11.11
N GLN A 240 -13.25 2.68 11.56
CA GLN A 240 -12.11 3.05 10.73
C GLN A 240 -11.96 2.16 9.49
N ASN A 241 -12.70 1.06 9.36
CA ASN A 241 -12.74 0.25 8.15
C ASN A 241 -14.13 -0.40 7.95
N ASP A 242 -14.38 -0.90 6.74
CA ASP A 242 -15.66 -1.48 6.31
C ASP A 242 -16.05 -2.75 7.08
N GLU A 243 -15.16 -3.72 7.20
CA GLU A 243 -15.44 -4.99 7.87
C GLU A 243 -15.89 -4.79 9.33
N MET A 244 -15.22 -3.91 10.07
CA MET A 244 -15.62 -3.55 11.43
C MET A 244 -16.98 -2.84 11.46
N GLY A 245 -17.25 -1.96 10.49
CA GLY A 245 -18.53 -1.25 10.36
C GLY A 245 -19.70 -2.18 10.05
N ILE A 246 -19.49 -3.19 9.20
CA ILE A 246 -20.46 -4.26 8.94
C ILE A 246 -20.74 -5.04 10.25
N GLY A 247 -19.71 -5.32 11.03
CA GLY A 247 -19.85 -5.93 12.35
C GLY A 247 -20.69 -5.08 13.31
N ALA A 248 -20.44 -3.76 13.32
CA ALA A 248 -21.22 -2.80 14.09
C ALA A 248 -22.70 -2.80 13.68
N ALA A 249 -23.02 -2.82 12.38
CA ALA A 249 -24.40 -2.87 11.91
C ALA A 249 -25.13 -4.15 12.36
N GLN A 250 -24.43 -5.28 12.38
CA GLN A 250 -24.96 -6.54 12.92
C GLN A 250 -25.24 -6.43 14.43
N ALA A 251 -24.36 -5.80 15.20
CA ALA A 251 -24.54 -5.60 16.63
C ALA A 251 -25.72 -4.66 16.94
N VAL A 252 -25.86 -3.57 16.18
CA VAL A 252 -27.00 -2.63 16.29
C VAL A 252 -28.31 -3.38 16.02
N THR A 253 -28.37 -4.18 14.95
CA THR A 253 -29.53 -5.02 14.64
C THR A 253 -29.84 -6.01 15.76
N ALA A 254 -28.81 -6.67 16.31
CA ALA A 254 -28.96 -7.63 17.41
C ALA A 254 -29.45 -6.98 18.72
N ALA A 255 -29.19 -5.69 18.92
CA ALA A 255 -29.70 -4.90 20.04
C ALA A 255 -31.18 -4.47 19.85
N GLY A 256 -31.82 -4.86 18.75
CA GLY A 256 -33.19 -4.46 18.41
C GLY A 256 -33.31 -3.04 17.88
N LEU A 257 -32.19 -2.44 17.47
CA LEU A 257 -32.11 -1.11 16.86
C LEU A 257 -31.96 -1.23 15.35
N LYS A 258 -32.34 -0.19 14.61
CA LYS A 258 -32.17 -0.12 13.17
C LYS A 258 -30.86 0.59 12.81
N PRO A 259 -29.87 -0.11 12.22
CA PRO A 259 -28.66 0.54 11.72
C PRO A 259 -29.02 1.54 10.61
N GLY A 260 -28.19 2.58 10.45
CA GLY A 260 -28.44 3.69 9.55
C GLY A 260 -29.63 4.58 9.93
N THR A 261 -30.39 4.28 10.99
CA THR A 261 -31.50 5.10 11.48
C THR A 261 -31.33 5.44 12.97
N ASP A 262 -31.39 4.44 13.85
CA ASP A 262 -31.25 4.61 15.30
C ASP A 262 -29.78 4.85 15.68
N VAL A 263 -28.88 4.17 14.97
CA VAL A 263 -27.43 4.36 15.07
C VAL A 263 -26.89 4.56 13.66
N LYS A 264 -26.33 5.74 13.38
CA LYS A 264 -25.65 6.02 12.12
C LYS A 264 -24.25 5.41 12.15
N ILE A 265 -23.82 4.78 11.06
CA ILE A 265 -22.52 4.12 10.99
C ILE A 265 -21.79 4.64 9.76
N ALA A 266 -20.58 5.15 9.95
CA ALA A 266 -19.70 5.57 8.85
C ALA A 266 -18.46 4.71 8.81
N THR A 267 -18.01 4.37 7.60
CA THR A 267 -16.84 3.50 7.38
C THR A 267 -15.85 4.11 6.39
N ILE A 268 -14.65 3.52 6.34
CA ILE A 268 -13.63 3.78 5.34
C ILE A 268 -13.32 2.47 4.62
N ASP A 269 -13.07 2.54 3.31
CA ASP A 269 -12.41 1.56 2.42
C ASP A 269 -13.17 1.54 1.08
N GLY A 270 -14.49 1.34 1.10
CA GLY A 270 -15.31 1.29 -0.12
C GLY A 270 -15.37 -0.08 -0.78
N THR A 271 -15.22 -1.14 0.02
CA THR A 271 -15.41 -2.53 -0.38
C THR A 271 -16.81 -2.74 -0.97
N LYS A 272 -16.95 -3.73 -1.85
CA LYS A 272 -18.26 -4.10 -2.38
C LYS A 272 -19.28 -4.40 -1.28
N GLY A 273 -18.85 -5.09 -0.22
CA GLY A 273 -19.72 -5.41 0.93
C GLY A 273 -20.24 -4.17 1.66
N ALA A 274 -19.42 -3.14 1.84
CA ALA A 274 -19.86 -1.89 2.47
C ALA A 274 -20.77 -1.06 1.57
N LEU A 275 -20.48 -0.99 0.27
CA LEU A 275 -21.39 -0.30 -0.66
C LEU A 275 -22.75 -1.00 -0.72
N GLU A 276 -22.79 -2.34 -0.71
CA GLU A 276 -24.05 -3.08 -0.60
C GLU A 276 -24.78 -2.83 0.72
N ALA A 277 -24.05 -2.70 1.84
CA ALA A 277 -24.62 -2.37 3.14
C ALA A 277 -25.15 -0.93 3.19
N LEU A 278 -24.45 0.03 2.59
CA LEU A 278 -24.90 1.41 2.43
C LEU A 278 -26.14 1.49 1.53
N ALA A 279 -26.17 0.76 0.41
CA ALA A 279 -27.33 0.67 -0.48
C ALA A 279 -28.57 0.08 0.20
N LYS A 280 -28.39 -0.80 1.20
CA LYS A 280 -29.47 -1.34 2.03
C LYS A 280 -29.89 -0.39 3.18
N GLY A 281 -29.10 0.65 3.45
CA GLY A 281 -29.29 1.57 4.57
C GLY A 281 -28.79 1.02 5.91
N ASP A 282 -27.97 -0.03 5.91
CA ASP A 282 -27.33 -0.58 7.11
C ASP A 282 -26.07 0.21 7.50
N LEU A 283 -25.45 0.89 6.52
CA LEU A 283 -24.46 1.94 6.74
C LEU A 283 -25.05 3.29 6.34
N SER A 284 -24.43 4.37 6.80
CA SER A 284 -24.89 5.75 6.57
C SER A 284 -23.95 6.56 5.67
N PHE A 285 -22.67 6.20 5.66
CA PHE A 285 -21.63 6.88 4.88
C PHE A 285 -20.44 5.94 4.69
N VAL A 286 -19.86 5.94 3.49
CA VAL A 286 -18.65 5.18 3.16
C VAL A 286 -17.67 6.14 2.49
N ALA A 287 -16.50 6.34 3.08
CA ALA A 287 -15.40 7.02 2.41
C ALA A 287 -14.50 5.98 1.74
N GLN A 288 -14.36 6.06 0.42
CA GLN A 288 -13.48 5.16 -0.29
C GLN A 288 -12.02 5.46 0.03
N TYR A 289 -11.26 4.42 0.34
CA TYR A 289 -9.80 4.45 0.40
C TYR A 289 -9.34 3.54 -0.75
N ASN A 290 -8.93 4.12 -1.87
CA ASN A 290 -8.77 3.37 -3.12
C ASN A 290 -7.53 2.44 -3.08
N PRO A 291 -7.67 1.11 -3.25
CA PRO A 291 -6.55 0.16 -3.24
C PRO A 291 -5.79 0.07 -4.57
N PHE A 292 -6.31 0.64 -5.66
CA PHE A 292 -5.82 0.41 -7.03
C PHE A 292 -4.78 1.43 -7.46
N PHE A 293 -3.57 1.32 -6.93
CA PHE A 293 -2.45 2.20 -7.27
C PHE A 293 -1.22 1.47 -7.83
N GLY A 294 -1.45 0.32 -8.49
CA GLY A 294 -0.40 -0.43 -9.18
C GLY A 294 0.24 0.35 -10.34
N THR A 295 -0.55 1.12 -11.09
CA THR A 295 -0.02 1.98 -12.16
C THR A 295 0.85 3.11 -11.59
N ASP A 296 0.40 3.77 -10.53
CA ASP A 296 1.19 4.80 -9.84
C ASP A 296 2.51 4.23 -9.31
N ALA A 297 2.48 3.01 -8.76
CA ALA A 297 3.67 2.30 -8.31
C ALA A 297 4.65 1.97 -9.43
N VAL A 298 4.16 1.47 -10.58
CA VAL A 298 5.00 1.22 -11.77
C VAL A 298 5.66 2.50 -12.27
N ASP A 299 4.92 3.60 -12.33
CA ASP A 299 5.45 4.89 -12.77
C ASP A 299 6.50 5.45 -11.79
N ALA A 300 6.24 5.33 -10.49
CA ALA A 300 7.19 5.74 -9.45
C ALA A 300 8.49 4.91 -9.52
N VAL A 301 8.38 3.58 -9.70
CA VAL A 301 9.55 2.70 -9.88
C VAL A 301 10.38 3.12 -11.09
N LYS A 302 9.74 3.31 -12.25
CA LYS A 302 10.45 3.70 -13.47
C LYS A 302 11.18 5.03 -13.32
N LYS A 303 10.54 6.03 -12.70
CA LYS A 303 11.15 7.34 -12.45
C LYS A 303 12.33 7.22 -11.47
N ALA A 304 12.15 6.48 -10.38
CA ALA A 304 13.20 6.28 -9.39
C ALA A 304 14.46 5.65 -10.02
N LEU A 305 14.28 4.59 -10.83
CA LEU A 305 15.37 3.90 -11.51
C LEU A 305 16.02 4.75 -12.63
N ALA A 306 15.26 5.65 -13.24
CA ALA A 306 15.78 6.62 -14.21
C ALA A 306 16.54 7.80 -13.56
N GLY A 307 16.59 7.87 -12.21
CA GLY A 307 17.17 8.99 -11.48
C GLY A 307 16.35 10.28 -11.60
N GLU A 308 15.08 10.17 -11.98
CA GLU A 308 14.16 11.29 -12.04
C GLU A 308 13.64 11.67 -10.65
N THR A 309 13.21 12.92 -10.49
CA THR A 309 12.57 13.36 -9.25
C THR A 309 11.18 12.72 -9.12
N VAL A 310 10.92 12.13 -7.95
CA VAL A 310 9.62 11.59 -7.55
C VAL A 310 9.12 12.39 -6.35
N ASP A 311 7.84 12.77 -6.34
CA ASP A 311 7.24 13.42 -5.18
C ASP A 311 7.34 12.51 -3.95
N SER A 312 7.67 13.06 -2.79
CA SER A 312 7.83 12.27 -1.56
C SER A 312 6.54 11.58 -1.11
N THR A 313 5.40 12.00 -1.66
CA THR A 313 4.11 11.35 -1.47
C THR A 313 3.29 11.45 -2.76
N ILE A 314 2.75 10.32 -3.22
CA ILE A 314 1.83 10.23 -4.35
C ILE A 314 0.46 9.91 -3.79
N ILE A 315 -0.47 10.86 -3.94
CA ILE A 315 -1.83 10.74 -3.40
C ILE A 315 -2.75 10.05 -4.42
N VAL A 316 -3.26 8.89 -4.01
CA VAL A 316 -4.26 8.13 -4.77
C VAL A 316 -5.64 8.74 -4.47
N LYS A 317 -6.44 8.96 -5.51
CA LYS A 317 -7.74 9.62 -5.35
C LYS A 317 -8.72 8.74 -4.60
N SER A 318 -9.47 9.38 -3.70
CA SER A 318 -10.58 8.82 -2.93
C SER A 318 -11.92 9.44 -3.35
N ALA A 319 -13.00 8.74 -3.04
CA ALA A 319 -14.38 9.18 -3.23
C ALA A 319 -15.17 9.03 -1.92
N THR A 320 -16.38 9.59 -1.85
CA THR A 320 -17.29 9.41 -0.72
C THR A 320 -18.68 9.07 -1.21
N PHE A 321 -19.41 8.28 -0.42
CA PHE A 321 -20.78 7.86 -0.71
C PHE A 321 -21.62 8.08 0.53
N ASP A 322 -22.67 8.91 0.42
CA ASP A 322 -23.43 9.45 1.56
C ASP A 322 -24.91 9.06 1.55
N SER A 323 -25.32 8.21 0.61
CA SER A 323 -26.69 7.77 0.42
C SER A 323 -26.77 6.38 -0.19
N PRO A 324 -27.89 5.66 0.01
CA PRO A 324 -28.16 4.40 -0.69
C PRO A 324 -28.05 4.51 -2.21
N GLU A 325 -28.54 5.61 -2.80
CA GLU A 325 -28.51 5.85 -4.24
C GLU A 325 -27.09 6.07 -4.76
N ALA A 326 -26.27 6.84 -4.03
CA ALA A 326 -24.86 7.02 -4.36
C ALA A 326 -24.10 5.69 -4.30
N ALA A 327 -24.39 4.85 -3.30
CA ALA A 327 -23.80 3.53 -3.17
C ALA A 327 -24.22 2.57 -4.29
N GLN A 328 -25.49 2.57 -4.69
CA GLN A 328 -25.97 1.77 -5.81
C GLN A 328 -25.31 2.21 -7.13
N THR A 329 -25.18 3.52 -7.34
CA THR A 329 -24.47 4.06 -8.52
C THR A 329 -23.02 3.60 -8.54
N ALA A 330 -22.33 3.66 -7.39
CA ALA A 330 -20.95 3.19 -7.27
C ALA A 330 -20.79 1.68 -7.55
N LEU A 331 -21.75 0.86 -7.12
CA LEU A 331 -21.78 -0.57 -7.43
C LEU A 331 -21.98 -0.82 -8.94
N ASP A 332 -22.89 -0.09 -9.57
CA ASP A 332 -23.18 -0.22 -11.00
C ASP A 332 -21.99 0.22 -11.87
N GLU A 333 -21.21 1.20 -11.39
CA GLU A 333 -19.97 1.68 -12.02
C GLU A 333 -18.75 0.80 -11.69
N GLY A 334 -18.89 -0.21 -10.82
CA GLY A 334 -17.80 -1.12 -10.45
C GLY A 334 -16.75 -0.49 -9.53
N LEU A 335 -17.12 0.52 -8.74
CA LEU A 335 -16.22 1.18 -7.78
C LEU A 335 -16.00 0.37 -6.50
N GLY A 336 -16.83 -0.65 -6.25
CA GLY A 336 -16.64 -1.62 -5.18
C GLY A 336 -15.70 -2.74 -5.59
N PHE A 337 -14.78 -3.10 -4.68
CA PHE A 337 -13.81 -4.19 -4.84
C PHE A 337 -14.00 -5.29 -3.80
#